data_AF-A0A173S5G1-F1
#
_entry.id   AF-A0A173S5G1-F1
#
_cell.length_a   1.000
_cell.length_b   1.000
_cell.length_c   1.000
_cell.angle_alpha   90.00
_cell.angle_beta   90.00
_cell.angle_gamma   90.00
#
_symmetry.space_group_name_H-M   'P 1'
#
loop_
_entity.id
_entity.type
_entity.pdbx_description
1 polymer ?
#
loop_
_entity_poly.entity_id
_entity_poly.type
_entity_poly.pdbx_seq_one_letter_code
_entity_poly.pdbx_strand_id
1 'polypeptide(L)'
;MYTILMLNQKGGVGKTTIADELSFALERRGKTVAFVTTDPQGGSVHEVCDDPDFAEECDFQVVDTAGVLVGGVNDWCRAANLILVPMLPSTRDMEPTLRTLDIVRESGTGAKAYVIVNNFYAYGTLDRQLVEYLEGEEVPIIAKIPRAVALSRAAAAGVSVADYDPKSHVVAPIELLADSVLNEEEKNNG
;
A
#
# COMPACT_ATOMS: atom_id res chain seq x y z
N MET A 1 13.89 -7.61 9.32
CA MET A 1 13.39 -7.05 8.06
C MET A 1 12.08 -7.71 7.64
N TYR A 2 11.02 -6.92 7.55
CA TYR A 2 9.68 -7.30 7.09
C TYR A 2 9.33 -6.55 5.79
N THR A 3 9.18 -7.27 4.68
CA THR A 3 8.98 -6.68 3.35
C THR A 3 7.49 -6.56 3.00
N ILE A 4 7.08 -5.33 2.70
CA ILE A 4 5.73 -4.95 2.27
C ILE A 4 5.79 -4.60 0.78
N LEU A 5 5.06 -5.35 -0.04
CA LEU A 5 4.98 -5.14 -1.48
C LEU A 5 3.69 -4.41 -1.85
N MET A 6 3.80 -3.24 -2.44
CA MET A 6 2.68 -2.52 -3.04
C MET A 6 2.46 -3.01 -4.46
N LEU A 7 1.33 -3.66 -4.76
CA LEU A 7 1.12 -4.34 -6.03
C LEU A 7 -0.25 -4.01 -6.65
N ASN A 8 -0.26 -3.49 -7.89
CA ASN A 8 -1.47 -3.44 -8.74
C ASN A 8 -1.04 -3.11 -10.19
N GLN A 9 -1.49 -3.93 -11.14
CA GLN A 9 -1.27 -3.74 -12.58
C GLN A 9 -1.98 -2.51 -13.18
N LYS A 10 -2.73 -1.78 -12.36
CA LYS A 10 -3.35 -0.50 -12.72
C LYS A 10 -2.51 0.67 -12.22
N GLY A 11 -2.14 1.56 -13.13
CA GLY A 11 -1.59 2.88 -12.80
C GLY A 11 -2.66 3.83 -12.22
N GLY A 12 -2.25 4.74 -11.33
CA GLY A 12 -3.13 5.78 -10.78
C GLY A 12 -4.05 5.35 -9.63
N VAL A 13 -3.88 4.14 -9.09
CA VAL A 13 -4.66 3.66 -7.92
C VAL A 13 -4.12 4.17 -6.57
N GLY A 14 -2.98 4.87 -6.57
CA GLY A 14 -2.36 5.45 -5.38
C GLY A 14 -1.35 4.56 -4.66
N LYS A 15 -0.67 3.64 -5.36
CA LYS A 15 0.40 2.79 -4.79
C LYS A 15 1.47 3.63 -4.09
N THR A 16 2.15 4.48 -4.85
CA THR A 16 3.21 5.36 -4.36
C THR A 16 2.76 6.24 -3.19
N THR A 17 1.61 6.92 -3.32
CA THR A 17 1.09 7.78 -2.25
C THR A 17 0.81 7.01 -0.96
N ILE A 18 0.22 5.81 -1.04
CA ILE A 18 -0.04 4.99 0.14
C ILE A 18 1.28 4.42 0.69
N ALA A 19 2.23 4.07 -0.18
CA ALA A 19 3.55 3.58 0.21
C ALA A 19 4.32 4.65 1.00
N ASP A 20 4.35 5.89 0.50
CA ASP A 20 4.97 7.03 1.16
C ASP A 20 4.37 7.24 2.56
N GLU A 21 3.04 7.36 2.63
CA GLU A 21 2.35 7.66 3.87
C GLU A 21 2.42 6.52 4.89
N LEU A 22 2.40 5.27 4.43
CA LEU A 22 2.64 4.11 5.27
C LEU A 22 4.05 4.13 5.86
N SER A 23 5.05 4.46 5.03
CA SER A 23 6.45 4.54 5.48
C SER A 23 6.63 5.60 6.55
N PHE A 24 6.14 6.83 6.31
CA PHE A 24 6.16 7.89 7.32
C PHE A 24 5.40 7.50 8.61
N ALA A 25 4.28 6.79 8.49
CA ALA A 25 3.52 6.33 9.65
C ALA A 25 4.25 5.24 10.45
N LEU A 26 4.98 4.33 9.80
CA LEU A 26 5.82 3.34 10.46
C LEU A 26 7.01 4.01 11.17
N GLU A 27 7.65 4.99 10.54
CA GLU A 27 8.73 5.78 11.15
C GLU A 27 8.26 6.56 12.39
N ARG A 28 7.06 7.15 12.36
CA ARG A 28 6.45 7.78 13.54
C ARG A 28 6.24 6.82 14.71
N ARG A 29 6.21 5.51 14.45
CA ARG A 29 6.16 4.44 15.48
C ARG A 29 7.55 3.95 15.89
N GLY A 30 8.61 4.65 15.48
CA GLY A 30 10.00 4.34 15.80
C GLY A 30 10.59 3.18 15.01
N LYS A 31 9.96 2.80 13.90
CA LYS A 31 10.49 1.75 13.00
C LYS A 31 11.46 2.34 12.00
N THR A 32 12.50 1.60 11.65
CA THR A 32 13.36 1.95 10.51
C THR A 32 12.75 1.42 9.21
N VAL A 33 12.66 2.28 8.19
CA VAL A 33 12.02 1.94 6.91
C VAL A 33 12.98 2.17 5.75
N ALA A 34 13.21 1.14 4.95
CA ALA A 34 13.84 1.28 3.64
C ALA A 34 12.75 1.34 2.56
N PHE A 35 12.60 2.51 1.93
CA PHE A 35 11.69 2.69 0.81
C PHE A 35 12.37 2.33 -0.50
N VAL A 36 11.78 1.41 -1.25
CA VAL A 36 12.30 0.93 -2.54
C VAL A 36 11.24 1.17 -3.60
N THR A 37 11.62 1.74 -4.75
CA THR A 37 10.70 1.91 -5.88
C THR A 37 11.23 1.23 -7.13
N THR A 38 10.32 0.59 -7.87
CA THR A 38 10.59 0.08 -9.21
C THR A 38 9.92 0.92 -10.30
N ASP A 39 9.19 1.99 -9.94
CA ASP A 39 8.54 2.87 -10.91
C ASP A 39 9.55 3.87 -11.48
N PRO A 40 9.95 3.74 -12.77
CA PRO A 40 10.93 4.65 -13.37
C PRO A 40 10.38 6.07 -13.56
N GLN A 41 9.08 6.30 -13.40
CA GLN A 41 8.47 7.63 -13.48
C GLN A 41 8.62 8.43 -12.18
N GLY A 42 9.01 7.77 -11.07
CA GLY A 42 9.11 8.39 -9.76
C GLY A 42 7.75 8.84 -9.20
N GLY A 43 7.77 9.90 -8.40
CA GLY A 43 6.58 10.45 -7.75
C GLY A 43 6.42 10.05 -6.28
N SER A 44 7.38 9.29 -5.74
CA SER A 44 7.52 9.13 -4.30
C SER A 44 8.00 10.43 -3.69
N VAL A 45 7.52 10.68 -2.49
CA VAL A 45 7.96 11.76 -1.62
C VAL A 45 9.01 11.24 -0.65
N HIS A 46 8.90 9.97 -0.27
CA HIS A 46 9.87 9.30 0.57
C HIS A 46 11.20 9.17 -0.15
N GLU A 47 12.28 9.35 0.61
CA GLU A 47 13.63 9.12 0.12
C GLU A 47 13.80 7.65 -0.24
N VAL A 48 14.26 7.39 -1.47
CA VAL A 48 14.53 6.04 -1.95
C VAL A 48 15.85 5.58 -1.34
N CYS A 49 15.81 4.44 -0.66
CA CYS A 49 16.99 3.84 -0.06
C CYS A 49 17.96 3.36 -1.13
N ASP A 50 19.20 3.87 -1.10
CA ASP A 50 20.31 3.47 -1.97
C ASP A 50 21.40 2.69 -1.23
N ASP A 51 21.27 2.54 0.09
CA ASP A 51 22.16 1.75 0.96
C ASP A 51 21.62 0.30 1.13
N PRO A 52 22.29 -0.71 0.56
CA PRO A 52 21.88 -2.10 0.71
C PRO A 52 22.01 -2.64 2.14
N ASP A 53 23.02 -2.19 2.89
CA ASP A 53 23.27 -2.67 4.25
C ASP A 53 22.13 -2.20 5.16
N PHE A 54 21.73 -0.92 5.03
CA PHE A 54 20.56 -0.40 5.73
C PHE A 54 19.27 -1.12 5.33
N ALA A 55 19.09 -1.39 4.03
CA ALA A 55 17.90 -2.08 3.55
C ALA A 55 17.75 -3.50 4.12
N GLU A 56 18.86 -4.19 4.41
CA GLU A 56 18.85 -5.53 5.02
C GLU A 56 18.65 -5.48 6.55
N GLU A 57 19.12 -4.42 7.21
CA GLU A 57 19.05 -4.27 8.68
C GLU A 57 17.77 -3.58 9.18
N CYS A 58 17.02 -2.90 8.29
CA CYS A 58 15.84 -2.15 8.69
C CYS A 58 14.69 -3.05 9.20
N ASP A 59 13.77 -2.45 9.96
CA ASP A 59 12.57 -3.13 10.43
C ASP A 59 11.66 -3.47 9.24
N PHE A 60 11.41 -2.49 8.35
CA PHE A 60 10.50 -2.64 7.21
C PHE A 60 11.14 -2.24 5.89
N GLN A 61 10.94 -3.05 4.86
CA GLN A 61 11.11 -2.64 3.47
C GLN A 61 9.75 -2.34 2.87
N VAL A 62 9.52 -1.13 2.36
CA VAL A 62 8.30 -0.78 1.62
C VAL A 62 8.64 -0.67 0.15
N VAL A 63 8.15 -1.63 -0.63
CA VAL A 63 8.42 -1.73 -2.06
C VAL A 63 7.25 -1.17 -2.87
N ASP A 64 7.44 -0.01 -3.48
CA ASP A 64 6.52 0.57 -4.45
C ASP A 64 6.76 0.01 -5.85
N THR A 65 5.73 -0.59 -6.45
CA THR A 65 5.85 -1.15 -7.81
C THR A 65 5.27 -0.25 -8.89
N ALA A 66 5.91 -0.29 -10.08
CA ALA A 66 5.34 0.34 -11.26
C ALA A 66 3.93 -0.19 -11.59
N GLY A 67 3.10 0.65 -12.22
CA GLY A 67 1.76 0.25 -12.68
C GLY A 67 1.74 -0.90 -13.70
N VAL A 68 2.83 -1.12 -14.44
CA VAL A 68 2.95 -2.25 -15.38
C VAL A 68 4.24 -2.99 -15.06
N LEU A 69 4.12 -4.14 -14.38
CA LEU A 69 5.27 -4.97 -14.09
C LEU A 69 5.60 -5.85 -15.30
N VAL A 70 6.80 -5.69 -15.86
CA VAL A 70 7.31 -6.49 -16.96
C VAL A 70 8.19 -7.60 -16.39
N GLY A 71 7.59 -8.76 -16.13
CA GLY A 71 8.29 -9.94 -15.61
C GLY A 71 8.62 -9.87 -14.11
N GLY A 72 8.92 -11.01 -13.50
CA GLY A 72 9.41 -11.11 -12.12
C GLY A 72 8.38 -10.94 -11.00
N VAL A 73 7.14 -10.53 -11.27
CA VAL A 73 6.10 -10.30 -10.23
C VAL A 73 5.98 -11.46 -9.24
N ASN A 74 6.06 -12.70 -9.73
CA ASN A 74 5.97 -13.88 -8.87
C ASN A 74 7.13 -13.96 -7.86
N ASP A 75 8.33 -13.54 -8.25
CA ASP A 75 9.50 -13.55 -7.36
C ASP A 75 9.38 -12.43 -6.31
N TRP A 76 8.88 -11.26 -6.69
CA TRP A 76 8.54 -10.19 -5.74
C TRP A 76 7.47 -10.65 -4.74
N CYS A 77 6.41 -11.31 -5.22
CA CYS A 77 5.38 -11.86 -4.34
C CYS A 77 5.97 -12.87 -3.35
N ARG A 78 6.86 -13.76 -3.80
CA ARG A 78 7.53 -14.77 -2.93
C ARG A 78 8.50 -14.16 -1.93
N ALA A 79 9.13 -13.04 -2.27
CA ALA A 79 10.06 -12.34 -1.39
C ALA A 79 9.34 -11.49 -0.32
N ALA A 80 8.08 -11.09 -0.56
CA ALA A 80 7.32 -10.27 0.37
C ALA A 80 6.86 -11.07 1.61
N ASN A 81 6.70 -10.37 2.74
CA ASN A 81 5.99 -10.88 3.91
C ASN A 81 4.52 -10.44 3.92
N LEU A 82 4.23 -9.29 3.31
CA LEU A 82 2.90 -8.71 3.16
C LEU A 82 2.73 -8.11 1.78
N ILE A 83 1.58 -8.35 1.15
CA ILE A 83 1.24 -7.75 -0.15
C ILE A 83 0.03 -6.84 0.04
N LEU A 84 0.19 -5.58 -0.34
CA LEU A 84 -0.87 -4.57 -0.31
C LEU A 84 -1.28 -4.25 -1.74
N VAL A 85 -2.58 -4.33 -2.01
CA VAL A 85 -3.17 -4.13 -3.34
C VAL A 85 -4.11 -2.92 -3.30
N PRO A 86 -3.59 -1.70 -3.52
CA PRO A 86 -4.43 -0.51 -3.60
C PRO A 86 -5.34 -0.56 -4.82
N MET A 87 -6.59 -0.16 -4.66
CA MET A 87 -7.56 -0.03 -5.74
C MET A 87 -8.41 1.22 -5.57
N LEU A 88 -8.98 1.71 -6.68
CA LEU A 88 -10.03 2.74 -6.63
C LEU A 88 -11.41 2.09 -6.49
N PRO A 89 -12.41 2.78 -5.92
CA PRO A 89 -13.74 2.24 -5.74
C PRO A 89 -14.54 2.42 -7.03
N SER A 90 -14.12 1.72 -8.08
CA SER A 90 -14.60 1.90 -9.44
C SER A 90 -14.68 0.56 -10.15
N THR A 91 -15.74 0.37 -10.93
CA THR A 91 -15.97 -0.85 -11.71
C THR A 91 -14.84 -1.13 -12.70
N ARG A 92 -14.15 -0.08 -13.18
CA ARG A 92 -13.01 -0.21 -14.10
C ARG A 92 -11.73 -0.69 -13.42
N ASP A 93 -11.66 -0.60 -12.10
CA ASP A 93 -10.49 -0.94 -11.29
C ASP A 93 -10.67 -2.30 -10.60
N MET A 94 -11.89 -2.84 -10.57
CA MET A 94 -12.20 -4.16 -10.01
C MET A 94 -11.49 -5.29 -10.75
N GLU A 95 -11.70 -5.45 -12.06
CA GLU A 95 -11.10 -6.53 -12.84
C GLU A 95 -9.55 -6.54 -12.77
N PRO A 96 -8.84 -5.41 -12.96
CA PRO A 96 -7.39 -5.37 -12.77
C PRO A 96 -6.92 -5.77 -11.36
N THR A 97 -7.70 -5.41 -10.34
CA THR A 97 -7.40 -5.75 -8.94
C THR A 97 -7.58 -7.25 -8.70
N LEU A 98 -8.67 -7.85 -9.17
CA LEU A 98 -8.90 -9.29 -9.07
C LEU A 98 -7.81 -10.08 -9.80
N ARG A 99 -7.43 -9.68 -11.02
CA ARG A 99 -6.30 -10.29 -11.75
C ARG A 99 -4.99 -10.18 -10.97
N THR A 100 -4.76 -9.05 -10.29
CA THR A 100 -3.57 -8.90 -9.44
C THR A 100 -3.61 -9.90 -8.28
N LEU A 101 -4.76 -10.08 -7.64
CA LEU A 101 -4.93 -11.08 -6.57
C LEU A 101 -4.73 -12.52 -7.06
N ASP A 102 -5.20 -12.83 -8.27
CA ASP A 102 -4.96 -14.13 -8.89
C ASP A 102 -3.48 -14.38 -9.15
N ILE A 103 -2.73 -13.37 -9.63
CA ILE A 103 -1.27 -13.46 -9.76
C ILE A 103 -0.61 -13.73 -8.41
N VAL A 104 -1.05 -13.06 -7.34
CA VAL A 104 -0.52 -13.30 -6.00
C VAL A 104 -0.78 -14.74 -5.58
N ARG A 105 -2.01 -15.25 -5.75
CA ARG A 105 -2.38 -16.64 -5.44
C ARG A 105 -1.56 -17.65 -6.26
N GLU A 106 -1.37 -17.39 -7.54
CA GLU A 106 -0.63 -18.26 -8.47
C GLU A 106 0.89 -18.18 -8.29
N SER A 107 1.41 -17.13 -7.66
CA SER A 107 2.84 -16.97 -7.41
C SER A 107 3.42 -18.06 -6.49
N GLY A 108 2.58 -18.67 -5.64
CA GLY A 108 3.00 -19.62 -4.61
C GLY A 108 3.64 -18.94 -3.40
N THR A 109 3.42 -17.64 -3.20
CA THR A 109 3.87 -16.92 -2.00
C THR A 109 3.16 -17.39 -0.74
N GLY A 110 3.86 -17.35 0.39
CA GLY A 110 3.27 -17.47 1.73
C GLY A 110 2.75 -16.16 2.31
N ALA A 111 3.02 -15.03 1.64
CA ALA A 111 2.60 -13.71 2.07
C ALA A 111 1.07 -13.59 2.06
N LYS A 112 0.53 -12.92 3.07
CA LYS A 112 -0.87 -12.49 3.02
C LYS A 112 -1.02 -11.31 2.07
N ALA A 113 -2.12 -11.30 1.32
CA ALA A 113 -2.48 -10.22 0.43
C ALA A 113 -3.73 -9.51 0.93
N TYR A 114 -3.68 -8.18 1.03
CA TYR A 114 -4.82 -7.36 1.43
C TYR A 114 -5.11 -6.27 0.41
N VAL A 115 -6.39 -5.98 0.22
CA VAL A 115 -6.84 -4.84 -0.58
C VAL A 115 -6.87 -3.58 0.28
N ILE A 116 -6.44 -2.47 -0.33
CA ILE A 116 -6.67 -1.12 0.19
C ILE A 116 -7.64 -0.40 -0.75
N VAL A 117 -8.81 -0.03 -0.24
CA VAL A 117 -9.78 0.75 -1.02
C VAL A 117 -9.41 2.22 -0.89
N ASN A 118 -8.69 2.74 -1.87
CA ASN A 118 -8.27 4.13 -1.93
C ASN A 118 -9.40 5.03 -2.46
N ASN A 119 -9.35 6.33 -2.17
CA ASN A 119 -10.37 7.31 -2.54
C ASN A 119 -11.81 6.93 -2.12
N PHE A 120 -11.95 6.17 -1.04
CA PHE A 120 -13.22 5.64 -0.55
C PHE A 120 -14.15 6.77 -0.11
N TYR A 121 -15.42 6.67 -0.51
CA TYR A 121 -16.49 7.55 -0.06
C TYR A 121 -17.57 6.76 0.66
N ALA A 122 -17.61 6.88 2.00
CA ALA A 122 -18.49 6.09 2.86
C ALA A 122 -20.00 6.23 2.54
N TYR A 123 -20.42 7.36 1.98
CA TYR A 123 -21.82 7.60 1.59
C TYR A 123 -22.10 7.22 0.13
N GLY A 124 -21.09 6.81 -0.63
CA GLY A 124 -21.23 6.34 -2.01
C GLY A 124 -21.91 4.98 -2.05
N THR A 125 -23.00 4.86 -2.81
CA THR A 125 -23.65 3.56 -3.03
C THR A 125 -22.71 2.58 -3.74
N LEU A 126 -21.97 3.05 -4.74
CA LEU A 126 -21.02 2.24 -5.51
C LEU A 126 -19.87 1.73 -4.63
N ASP A 127 -19.29 2.60 -3.81
CA ASP A 127 -18.21 2.26 -2.88
C ASP A 127 -18.64 1.19 -1.87
N ARG A 128 -19.84 1.31 -1.31
CA ARG A 128 -20.38 0.32 -0.37
C ARG A 128 -20.66 -1.02 -1.05
N GLN A 129 -21.29 -1.00 -2.24
CA GLN A 129 -21.54 -2.21 -3.02
C GLN A 129 -20.24 -2.91 -3.42
N LEU A 130 -19.18 -2.16 -3.74
CA LEU A 130 -17.86 -2.75 -4.00
C LEU A 130 -17.30 -3.44 -2.77
N VAL A 131 -17.36 -2.81 -1.60
CA VAL A 131 -16.89 -3.40 -0.35
C VAL A 131 -17.67 -4.68 -0.04
N GLU A 132 -19.00 -4.65 -0.16
CA GLU A 132 -19.86 -5.83 0.04
C GLU A 132 -19.50 -6.95 -0.95
N TYR A 133 -19.19 -6.61 -2.20
CA TYR A 133 -18.73 -7.57 -3.20
C TYR A 133 -17.39 -8.20 -2.83
N LEU A 134 -16.39 -7.40 -2.46
CA LEU A 134 -15.07 -7.90 -2.04
C LEU A 134 -15.17 -8.79 -0.79
N GLU A 135 -15.99 -8.41 0.18
CA GLU A 135 -16.27 -9.21 1.37
C GLU A 135 -16.95 -10.54 1.02
N GLY A 136 -17.88 -10.53 0.05
CA GLY A 136 -18.54 -11.74 -0.47
C GLY A 136 -17.61 -12.68 -1.24
N GLU A 137 -16.57 -12.15 -1.88
CA GLU A 137 -15.50 -12.91 -2.56
C GLU A 137 -14.36 -13.31 -1.60
N GLU A 138 -14.54 -13.10 -0.29
CA GLU A 138 -13.55 -13.37 0.75
C GLU A 138 -12.21 -12.65 0.52
N VAL A 139 -12.24 -11.50 -0.16
CA VAL A 139 -11.08 -10.66 -0.40
C VAL A 139 -10.83 -9.79 0.83
N PRO A 140 -9.71 -9.97 1.56
CA PRO A 140 -9.51 -9.27 2.81
C PRO A 140 -9.12 -7.81 2.55
N ILE A 141 -9.86 -6.87 3.16
CA ILE A 141 -9.59 -5.43 3.09
C ILE A 141 -8.89 -5.00 4.37
N ILE A 142 -7.70 -4.42 4.26
CA ILE A 142 -6.95 -3.92 5.44
C ILE A 142 -7.26 -2.46 5.75
N ALA A 143 -7.58 -1.65 4.74
CA ALA A 143 -7.88 -0.24 4.93
C ALA A 143 -8.81 0.33 3.84
N LYS A 144 -9.54 1.37 4.24
CA LYS A 144 -10.35 2.22 3.36
C LYS A 144 -9.84 3.65 3.51
N ILE A 145 -9.07 4.14 2.54
CA ILE A 145 -8.45 5.45 2.59
C ILE A 145 -9.39 6.47 1.91
N PRO A 146 -9.89 7.49 2.64
CA PRO A 146 -10.81 8.44 2.07
C PRO A 146 -10.13 9.35 1.06
N ARG A 147 -10.90 9.86 0.10
CA ARG A 147 -10.40 10.92 -0.79
C ARG A 147 -10.02 12.16 0.03
N ALA A 148 -8.81 12.66 -0.16
CA ALA A 148 -8.33 13.88 0.47
C ALA A 148 -7.39 14.66 -0.46
N VAL A 149 -7.74 15.93 -0.73
CA VAL A 149 -6.87 16.85 -1.47
C VAL A 149 -5.58 17.14 -0.69
N ALA A 150 -5.61 16.99 0.64
CA ALA A 150 -4.46 17.15 1.51
C ALA A 150 -3.30 16.20 1.13
N LEU A 151 -3.57 14.96 0.70
CA LEU A 151 -2.53 14.03 0.24
C LEU A 151 -1.74 14.61 -0.94
N SER A 152 -2.43 15.10 -1.96
CA SER A 152 -1.76 15.68 -3.14
C SER A 152 -0.99 16.96 -2.80
N ARG A 153 -1.47 17.75 -1.82
CA ARG A 153 -0.78 18.97 -1.36
C ARG A 153 0.46 18.66 -0.53
N ALA A 154 0.35 17.69 0.37
CA ALA A 154 1.46 17.21 1.18
C ALA A 154 2.56 16.62 0.29
N ALA A 155 2.19 15.80 -0.69
CA ALA A 155 3.13 15.27 -1.67
C ALA A 155 3.81 16.37 -2.50
N ALA A 156 3.06 17.38 -2.94
CA ALA A 156 3.64 18.55 -3.62
C ALA A 156 4.59 19.37 -2.73
N ALA A 157 4.42 19.29 -1.41
CA ALA A 157 5.30 19.92 -0.43
C ALA A 157 6.46 19.01 0.01
N GLY A 158 6.53 17.76 -0.46
CA GLY A 158 7.59 16.82 -0.13
C GLY A 158 7.53 16.28 1.29
N VAL A 159 6.34 16.23 1.92
CA VAL A 159 6.16 15.80 3.31
C VAL A 159 4.92 14.91 3.48
N SER A 160 4.84 14.17 4.59
CA SER A 160 3.64 13.41 4.97
C SER A 160 2.44 14.33 5.20
N VAL A 161 1.24 13.85 4.89
CA VAL A 161 -0.01 14.56 5.22
C VAL A 161 -0.18 14.79 6.72
N ALA A 162 0.37 13.91 7.56
CA ALA A 162 0.35 14.06 9.01
C ALA A 162 1.13 15.30 9.48
N ASP A 163 2.17 15.69 8.74
CA ASP A 163 2.97 16.89 9.02
C ASP A 163 2.40 18.13 8.33
N TYR A 164 1.90 17.97 7.10
CA TYR A 164 1.35 19.06 6.29
C TYR A 164 -0.02 19.56 6.79
N ASP A 165 -0.94 18.65 7.08
CA ASP A 165 -2.29 18.94 7.57
C ASP A 165 -2.70 17.88 8.62
N PRO A 166 -2.19 18.00 9.87
CA PRO A 166 -2.41 17.01 10.92
C PRO A 166 -3.89 16.79 11.28
N LYS A 167 -4.77 17.72 10.91
CA LYS A 167 -6.22 17.66 11.16
C LYS A 167 -7.00 17.06 9.99
N SER A 168 -6.32 16.71 8.90
CA SER A 168 -6.96 16.11 7.74
C SER A 168 -7.62 14.79 8.12
N HIS A 169 -8.83 14.55 7.60
CA HIS A 169 -9.60 13.34 7.89
C HIS A 169 -8.94 12.05 7.39
N VAL A 170 -7.90 12.16 6.55
CA VAL A 170 -7.15 11.03 6.01
C VAL A 170 -6.00 10.56 6.91
N VAL A 171 -5.55 11.39 7.86
CA VAL A 171 -4.44 11.06 8.77
C VAL A 171 -4.79 9.81 9.58
N ALA A 172 -5.94 9.81 10.27
CA ALA A 172 -6.33 8.67 11.11
C ALA A 172 -6.44 7.34 10.33
N PRO A 173 -7.05 7.27 9.13
CA PRO A 173 -7.02 6.07 8.28
C PRO A 173 -5.61 5.57 7.91
N ILE A 174 -4.66 6.46 7.66
CA ILE A 174 -3.26 6.09 7.37
C ILE A 174 -2.57 5.53 8.62
N GLU A 175 -2.76 6.19 9.75
CA GLU A 175 -2.23 5.72 11.03
C GLU A 175 -2.77 4.32 11.39
N LEU A 176 -4.08 4.10 11.20
CA LEU A 176 -4.69 2.78 11.43
C LEU A 176 -4.21 1.72 10.44
N LEU A 177 -3.86 2.10 9.20
CA LEU A 177 -3.22 1.19 8.25
C LEU A 177 -1.85 0.74 8.78
N ALA A 178 -1.03 1.67 9.28
CA ALA A 178 0.27 1.33 9.88
C ALA A 178 0.12 0.41 11.11
N ASP A 179 -0.85 0.68 11.99
CA ASP A 179 -1.17 -0.21 13.12
C ASP A 179 -1.58 -1.61 12.65
N SER A 180 -2.38 -1.69 11.58
CA SER A 180 -2.80 -2.98 11.00
C SER A 180 -1.63 -3.75 10.38
N VAL A 181 -0.68 -3.06 9.76
CA VAL A 181 0.55 -3.64 9.23
C VAL A 181 1.44 -4.18 10.35
N LEU A 182 1.64 -3.42 11.43
CA LEU A 182 2.40 -3.90 12.59
C LEU A 182 1.77 -5.15 13.20
N ASN A 183 0.44 -5.19 13.32
CA ASN A 183 -0.26 -6.37 13.80
C ASN A 183 -0.05 -7.60 12.90
N GLU A 184 0.10 -7.43 11.57
CA GLU A 184 0.42 -8.55 10.68
C GLU A 184 1.90 -8.96 10.78
N GLU A 185 2.82 -8.03 11.02
CA GLU A 185 4.22 -8.34 11.31
C GLU A 185 4.38 -9.17 12.58
N GLU A 186 3.73 -8.77 13.67
CA GLU A 186 3.73 -9.52 14.94
C GLU A 186 3.18 -10.95 14.77
N LYS A 187 2.11 -11.13 14.00
CA LYS A 187 1.53 -12.46 13.71
C LYS A 187 2.43 -13.34 12.86
N ASN A 188 3.31 -12.77 12.04
CA ASN A 188 4.25 -13.55 11.24
C ASN A 188 5.50 -13.96 12.05
N ASN A 189 5.82 -13.23 13.11
CA ASN A 189 6.95 -13.51 13.98
C ASN A 189 6.64 -14.46 15.15
N GLY A 190 5.36 -14.74 15.43
CA GLY A 190 4.89 -15.65 16.48
C GLY A 190 4.52 -17.03 15.98
#